data_AF-A0A919R5W8-F1
#
_entry.id   AF-A0A919R5W8-F1
#
_cell.length_a   1.000
_cell.length_b   1.000
_cell.length_c   1.000
_cell.angle_alpha   90.00
_cell.angle_beta   90.00
_cell.angle_gamma   90.00
#
_symmetry.space_group_name_H-M   'P 1'
#
loop_
_entity.id
_entity.type
_entity.pdbx_description
1 polymer ?
#
loop_
_entity_poly.entity_id
_entity_poly.type
_entity_poly.pdbx_seq_one_letter_code
_entity_poly.pdbx_strand_id
1 'polypeptide(L)'
;MTSSVPALKKILAGTTAAKCESETLDFKQQKSNPKEAFQDLAEACVCFANASGGVIVVGVVDNLPGEEAFVGCSLDTLTLRAKINQLTTPSLLVEIKEVEFFGKRLLEILVPEGLEVYSTVKGYTYQRIGSDCMPMRPLDVTRLAEERRGFDWSATTSGRSPDEVDPLALRYCRRLLAGSADPSRQRYAQFNDIDLLRALHAIANDGRLSRAGELMLCQSVLNAVVYQHKRTQSGEADAILRLGSPLVLAFEDVFQAIRARQGITPVTLADGRQLQIEDYPSAAIREALVNAFIHGDWRLKAPVQVEHSPQYLRIDSPGPLVSGVTTSNILTRGSRARYPALAAGFRLLGLAEEVGQGVDRMFREMIKSGRDVPLIGEDADRVSVLFRGEPPNTRIAKFVASLPAEEQDDTDAMLIIRMLCTKRTVRASEVAPVIQRSPDEAQAALRRLAAESASVLEPTRATMQHHYPLYRLRAEAVTRLGSAVAYHSRAVDDIDKKIIEHVQDYGEVNNRTIKRLFDVDVYQARDILRDLVGRELLTRTSEQKRGTAVRYGPGPKFPVKNNPSKRRPQRPPTGHAGQPTD
;
A
#
# COMPACT_ATOMS: atom_id res chain seq x y z
N MET A 1 13.61 -1.98 -16.55
CA MET A 1 14.39 -3.21 -16.36
C MET A 1 15.02 -3.18 -14.99
N THR A 2 14.77 -4.19 -14.17
CA THR A 2 15.32 -4.30 -12.82
C THR A 2 16.82 -4.63 -12.94
N SER A 3 17.70 -3.69 -12.60
CA SER A 3 19.15 -3.97 -12.53
C SER A 3 19.40 -4.93 -11.38
N SER A 4 20.13 -6.03 -11.59
CA SER A 4 20.52 -6.96 -10.51
C SER A 4 21.64 -6.39 -9.63
N VAL A 5 22.41 -5.41 -10.15
CA VAL A 5 23.60 -4.83 -9.51
C VAL A 5 23.37 -4.34 -8.07
N PRO A 6 22.26 -3.64 -7.74
CA PRO A 6 21.97 -3.26 -6.36
C PRO A 6 21.81 -4.48 -5.43
N ALA A 7 21.22 -5.57 -5.90
CA ALA A 7 21.08 -6.80 -5.13
C ALA A 7 22.43 -7.50 -4.95
N LEU A 8 23.24 -7.60 -6.02
CA LEU A 8 24.61 -8.13 -5.94
C LEU A 8 25.47 -7.37 -4.91
N LYS A 9 25.37 -6.03 -4.89
CA LYS A 9 26.06 -5.20 -3.89
C LYS A 9 25.59 -5.46 -2.45
N LYS A 10 24.29 -5.73 -2.24
CA LYS A 10 23.77 -6.12 -0.91
C LYS A 10 24.28 -7.48 -0.46
N ILE A 11 24.41 -8.42 -1.39
CA ILE A 11 24.96 -9.75 -1.13
C ILE A 11 26.43 -9.63 -0.70
N LEU A 12 27.22 -8.87 -1.47
CA LEU A 12 28.62 -8.58 -1.13
C LEU A 12 28.76 -7.88 0.24
N ALA A 13 27.81 -6.99 0.58
CA ALA A 13 27.78 -6.30 1.88
C ALA A 13 27.31 -7.17 3.07
N GLY A 14 27.05 -8.47 2.86
CA GLY A 14 26.75 -9.43 3.93
C GLY A 14 25.31 -9.93 3.99
N THR A 15 24.47 -9.62 3.00
CA THR A 15 23.12 -10.22 2.88
C THR A 15 23.20 -11.55 2.12
N THR A 16 22.26 -12.48 2.33
CA THR A 16 22.16 -13.71 1.53
C THR A 16 21.39 -13.45 0.23
N ALA A 17 21.65 -14.24 -0.82
CA ALA A 17 20.95 -14.10 -2.09
C ALA A 17 19.44 -14.34 -1.92
N ALA A 18 19.04 -15.35 -1.15
CA ALA A 18 17.64 -15.65 -0.85
C ALA A 18 16.86 -14.47 -0.26
N LYS A 19 17.49 -13.61 0.55
CA LYS A 19 16.85 -12.41 1.12
C LYS A 19 16.73 -11.26 0.13
N CYS A 20 17.44 -11.34 -1.00
CA CYS A 20 17.39 -10.35 -2.07
C CYS A 20 16.46 -10.77 -3.20
N GLU A 21 15.96 -12.01 -3.19
CA GLU A 21 15.00 -12.50 -4.18
C GLU A 21 13.65 -11.79 -4.06
N SER A 22 12.95 -11.78 -5.18
CA SER A 22 11.63 -11.16 -5.31
C SER A 22 10.82 -11.85 -6.40
N GLU A 23 9.60 -11.38 -6.63
CA GLU A 23 8.75 -11.79 -7.75
C GLU A 23 9.41 -11.61 -9.13
N THR A 24 10.44 -10.76 -9.24
CA THR A 24 11.11 -10.43 -10.51
C THR A 24 12.63 -10.65 -10.51
N LEU A 25 13.19 -11.21 -9.44
CA LEU A 25 14.62 -11.48 -9.31
C LEU A 25 14.88 -12.80 -8.59
N ASP A 26 15.68 -13.67 -9.21
CA ASP A 26 16.13 -14.97 -8.67
C ASP A 26 17.65 -15.07 -8.68
N PHE A 27 18.20 -15.83 -7.74
CA PHE A 27 19.59 -16.28 -7.79
C PHE A 27 19.65 -17.79 -7.98
N LYS A 28 20.61 -18.25 -8.79
CA LYS A 28 20.80 -19.67 -9.05
C LYS A 28 22.28 -20.02 -9.03
N GLN A 29 22.60 -21.12 -8.38
CA GLN A 29 23.89 -21.78 -8.55
C GLN A 29 23.85 -22.69 -9.79
N GLN A 30 24.89 -22.66 -10.61
CA GLN A 30 25.03 -23.61 -11.71
C GLN A 30 25.16 -25.05 -11.17
N LYS A 31 24.27 -25.95 -11.58
CA LYS A 31 24.40 -27.39 -11.31
C LYS A 31 25.60 -27.99 -12.04
N SER A 32 26.29 -28.93 -11.41
CA SER A 32 27.51 -29.56 -11.96
C SER A 32 27.26 -30.30 -13.28
N ASN A 33 26.10 -30.93 -13.42
CA ASN A 33 25.70 -31.61 -14.66
C ASN A 33 25.08 -30.58 -15.65
N PRO A 34 25.66 -30.37 -16.84
CA PRO A 34 25.14 -29.41 -17.81
C PRO A 34 23.68 -29.66 -18.21
N LYS A 35 23.26 -30.93 -18.33
CA LYS A 35 21.88 -31.27 -18.71
C LYS A 35 20.89 -30.86 -17.62
N GLU A 36 21.22 -31.09 -16.36
CA GLU A 36 20.40 -30.68 -15.22
C GLU A 36 20.39 -29.17 -15.06
N ALA A 37 21.52 -28.49 -15.32
CA ALA A 37 21.60 -27.03 -15.31
C ALA A 37 20.65 -26.42 -16.35
N PHE A 38 20.62 -26.96 -17.59
CA PHE A 38 19.70 -26.48 -18.62
C PHE A 38 18.23 -26.73 -18.27
N GLN A 39 17.92 -27.87 -17.65
CA GLN A 39 16.54 -28.19 -17.23
C GLN A 39 16.09 -27.27 -16.09
N ASP A 40 16.93 -27.08 -15.07
CA ASP A 40 16.65 -26.21 -13.94
C ASP A 40 16.40 -24.76 -14.37
N LEU A 41 17.27 -24.24 -15.25
CA LEU A 41 17.14 -22.88 -15.77
C LEU A 41 15.93 -22.73 -16.70
N ALA A 42 15.58 -23.77 -17.50
CA ALA A 42 14.38 -23.74 -18.32
C ALA A 42 13.10 -23.76 -17.46
N GLU A 43 13.05 -24.57 -16.39
CA GLU A 43 11.95 -24.59 -15.43
C GLU A 43 11.79 -23.24 -14.72
N ALA A 44 12.90 -22.63 -14.29
CA ALA A 44 12.90 -21.28 -13.73
C ALA A 44 12.38 -20.26 -14.75
N CYS A 45 12.84 -20.31 -16.02
CA CYS A 45 12.33 -19.42 -17.06
C CYS A 45 10.82 -19.59 -17.32
N VAL A 46 10.29 -20.82 -17.31
CA VAL A 46 8.84 -21.08 -17.40
C VAL A 46 8.10 -20.41 -16.24
N CYS A 47 8.60 -20.59 -15.02
CA CYS A 47 8.03 -20.00 -13.81
C CYS A 47 7.93 -18.47 -13.90
N PHE A 48 8.99 -17.80 -14.36
CA PHE A 48 9.02 -16.36 -14.58
C PHE A 48 8.12 -15.90 -15.73
N ALA A 49 8.13 -16.61 -16.86
CA ALA A 49 7.33 -16.27 -18.03
C ALA A 49 5.81 -16.39 -17.75
N ASN A 50 5.41 -17.31 -16.87
CA ASN A 50 4.01 -17.45 -16.42
C ASN A 50 3.61 -16.45 -15.32
N ALA A 51 4.56 -15.74 -14.74
CA ALA A 51 4.33 -14.61 -13.85
C ALA A 51 4.54 -13.30 -14.64
N SER A 52 5.20 -12.32 -14.02
CA SER A 52 5.43 -10.98 -14.59
C SER A 52 6.77 -10.84 -15.35
N GLY A 53 7.44 -11.94 -15.67
CA GLY A 53 8.82 -11.92 -16.13
C GLY A 53 9.80 -11.49 -15.04
N GLY A 54 11.07 -11.30 -15.40
CA GLY A 54 12.11 -10.93 -14.43
C GLY A 54 13.52 -11.26 -14.87
N VAL A 55 14.43 -11.31 -13.90
CA VAL A 55 15.84 -11.61 -14.11
C VAL A 55 16.26 -12.79 -13.23
N ILE A 56 16.91 -13.79 -13.82
CA ILE A 56 17.55 -14.90 -13.11
C ILE A 56 19.06 -14.70 -13.20
N VAL A 57 19.73 -14.56 -12.06
CA VAL A 57 21.19 -14.40 -12.00
C VAL A 57 21.85 -15.74 -11.67
N VAL A 58 22.64 -16.26 -12.59
CA VAL A 58 23.32 -17.55 -12.46
C VAL A 58 24.78 -17.37 -12.04
N GLY A 59 25.22 -18.16 -11.07
CA GLY A 59 26.57 -18.15 -10.50
C GLY A 59 26.64 -17.59 -9.08
N VAL A 60 25.50 -17.53 -8.39
CA VAL A 60 25.39 -17.05 -7.00
C VAL A 60 24.77 -18.15 -6.13
N VAL A 61 25.29 -18.33 -4.91
CA VAL A 61 24.81 -19.30 -3.93
C VAL A 61 23.82 -18.64 -2.96
N ASP A 62 22.64 -19.24 -2.79
CA ASP A 62 21.50 -18.60 -2.11
C ASP A 62 21.77 -18.25 -0.64
N ASN A 63 22.45 -19.13 0.08
CA ASN A 63 22.58 -19.09 1.54
C ASN A 63 23.92 -18.53 2.04
N LEU A 64 24.85 -18.22 1.14
CA LEU A 64 26.14 -17.63 1.50
C LEU A 64 26.07 -16.10 1.33
N PRO A 65 26.49 -15.32 2.33
CA PRO A 65 26.69 -13.88 2.19
C PRO A 65 28.13 -13.57 1.75
N GLY A 66 28.36 -12.34 1.31
CA GLY A 66 29.71 -11.84 1.01
C GLY A 66 30.31 -12.44 -0.27
N GLU A 67 31.64 -12.46 -0.33
CA GLU A 67 32.40 -12.84 -1.52
C GLU A 67 32.19 -14.32 -1.91
N GLU A 68 32.06 -15.20 -0.91
CA GLU A 68 31.89 -16.65 -1.10
C GLU A 68 30.58 -17.02 -1.80
N ALA A 69 29.60 -16.10 -1.81
CA ALA A 69 28.37 -16.26 -2.55
C ALA A 69 28.58 -16.33 -4.06
N PHE A 70 29.64 -15.69 -4.59
CA PHE A 70 29.88 -15.57 -6.03
C PHE A 70 30.79 -16.69 -6.52
N VAL A 71 30.18 -17.76 -7.05
CA VAL A 71 30.89 -18.93 -7.57
C VAL A 71 31.18 -18.85 -9.06
N GLY A 72 30.42 -18.02 -9.78
CA GLY A 72 30.54 -17.84 -11.23
C GLY A 72 29.75 -18.89 -12.03
N CYS A 73 29.69 -18.68 -13.34
CA CYS A 73 29.01 -19.54 -14.29
C CYS A 73 29.88 -19.77 -15.54
N SER A 74 30.02 -21.03 -15.94
CA SER A 74 30.80 -21.46 -17.12
C SER A 74 29.94 -21.80 -18.33
N LEU A 75 28.61 -21.68 -18.23
CA LEU A 75 27.71 -21.96 -19.36
C LEU A 75 27.91 -20.94 -20.49
N ASP A 76 27.88 -21.44 -21.72
CA ASP A 76 27.85 -20.63 -22.93
C ASP A 76 26.45 -20.02 -23.15
N THR A 77 26.40 -18.72 -23.45
CA THR A 77 25.14 -17.96 -23.54
C THR A 77 24.30 -18.37 -24.74
N LEU A 78 24.91 -18.63 -25.89
CA LEU A 78 24.21 -19.05 -27.10
C LEU A 78 23.57 -20.43 -26.92
N THR A 79 24.34 -21.36 -26.35
CA THR A 79 23.90 -22.73 -26.05
C THR A 79 22.78 -22.73 -25.02
N LEU A 80 22.94 -21.98 -23.91
CA LEU A 80 21.91 -21.88 -22.88
C LEU A 80 20.60 -21.32 -23.44
N ARG A 81 20.67 -20.24 -24.23
CA ARG A 81 19.49 -19.66 -24.89
C ARG A 81 18.79 -20.65 -25.81
N ALA A 82 19.55 -21.37 -26.64
CA ALA A 82 19.00 -22.40 -27.52
C ALA A 82 18.36 -23.55 -26.72
N LYS A 83 18.96 -23.94 -25.59
CA LYS A 83 18.41 -25.00 -24.73
C LYS A 83 17.13 -24.58 -24.02
N ILE A 84 17.05 -23.36 -23.49
CA ILE A 84 15.80 -22.85 -22.90
C ILE A 84 14.69 -22.87 -23.94
N ASN A 85 14.97 -22.42 -25.17
CA ASN A 85 14.00 -22.43 -26.26
C ASN A 85 13.52 -23.84 -26.63
N GLN A 86 14.43 -24.83 -26.68
CA GLN A 86 14.11 -26.24 -26.98
C GLN A 86 13.39 -26.96 -25.83
N LEU A 87 13.63 -26.57 -24.59
CA LEU A 87 13.09 -27.23 -23.39
C LEU A 87 11.75 -26.65 -22.92
N THR A 88 11.23 -25.64 -23.61
CA THR A 88 9.98 -24.97 -23.28
C THR A 88 8.94 -25.09 -24.40
N THR A 89 7.66 -25.05 -24.02
CA THR A 89 6.51 -25.13 -24.93
C THR A 89 5.41 -24.16 -24.48
N PRO A 90 5.01 -23.16 -25.28
CA PRO A 90 5.65 -22.74 -26.54
C PRO A 90 7.13 -22.41 -26.39
N SER A 91 7.88 -22.31 -27.49
CA SER A 91 9.31 -22.04 -27.42
C SER A 91 9.58 -20.64 -26.86
N LEU A 92 10.15 -20.58 -25.65
CA LEU A 92 10.42 -19.32 -24.95
C LEU A 92 11.70 -18.67 -25.50
N LEU A 93 11.64 -17.37 -25.75
CA LEU A 93 12.79 -16.55 -26.14
C LEU A 93 13.21 -15.69 -24.95
N VAL A 94 14.48 -15.82 -24.55
CA VAL A 94 15.09 -15.06 -23.46
C VAL A 94 16.32 -14.30 -23.95
N GLU A 95 16.62 -13.18 -23.32
CA GLU A 95 17.88 -12.47 -23.49
C GLU A 95 18.85 -12.92 -22.39
N ILE A 96 20.12 -13.16 -22.74
CA ILE A 96 21.14 -13.56 -21.76
C ILE A 96 22.32 -12.60 -21.86
N LYS A 97 22.67 -11.98 -20.75
CA LYS A 97 23.81 -11.06 -20.64
C LYS A 97 24.88 -11.66 -19.75
N GLU A 98 26.12 -11.41 -20.11
CA GLU A 98 27.26 -11.70 -19.24
C GLU A 98 27.54 -10.50 -18.37
N VAL A 99 27.71 -10.74 -17.07
CA VAL A 99 28.04 -9.71 -16.10
C VAL A 99 29.25 -10.17 -15.32
N GLU A 100 30.32 -9.39 -15.36
CA GLU A 100 31.46 -9.58 -14.47
C GLU A 100 31.19 -8.85 -13.16
N PHE A 101 31.15 -9.59 -12.06
CA PHE A 101 30.98 -9.03 -10.73
C PHE A 101 31.95 -9.70 -9.77
N PHE A 102 32.73 -8.89 -9.06
CA PHE A 102 33.72 -9.36 -8.08
C PHE A 102 34.71 -10.40 -8.67
N GLY A 103 35.18 -10.19 -9.91
CA GLY A 103 36.10 -11.10 -10.60
C GLY A 103 35.50 -12.45 -10.98
N LYS A 104 34.17 -12.59 -10.90
CA LYS A 104 33.42 -13.78 -11.30
C LYS A 104 32.52 -13.45 -12.48
N ARG A 105 32.48 -14.35 -13.46
CA ARG A 105 31.55 -14.30 -14.58
C ARG A 105 30.18 -14.81 -14.14
N LEU A 106 29.17 -13.97 -14.17
CA LEU A 106 27.77 -14.30 -13.92
C LEU A 106 26.97 -14.22 -15.22
N LEU A 107 25.84 -14.93 -15.27
CA LEU A 107 24.86 -14.78 -16.36
C LEU A 107 23.57 -14.16 -15.82
N GLU A 108 23.07 -13.14 -16.49
CA GLU A 108 21.73 -12.60 -16.28
C GLU A 108 20.81 -13.09 -17.39
N ILE A 109 19.82 -13.90 -17.05
CA ILE A 109 18.77 -14.32 -17.97
C ILE A 109 17.58 -13.38 -17.77
N LEU A 110 17.30 -12.55 -18.77
CA LEU A 110 16.12 -11.69 -18.80
C LEU A 110 14.96 -12.46 -19.43
N VAL A 111 13.97 -12.76 -18.59
CA VAL A 111 12.78 -13.51 -18.96
C VAL A 111 11.62 -12.53 -19.15
N PRO A 112 10.98 -12.46 -20.33
CA PRO A 112 9.82 -11.60 -20.54
C PRO A 112 8.57 -12.15 -19.82
N GLU A 113 7.57 -11.28 -19.56
CA GLU A 113 6.20 -11.73 -19.30
C GLU A 113 5.71 -12.50 -20.55
N GLY A 114 5.25 -13.73 -20.35
CA GLY A 114 4.82 -14.60 -21.43
C GLY A 114 3.52 -14.12 -22.09
N LEU A 115 3.45 -14.24 -23.42
CA LEU A 115 2.22 -13.97 -24.19
C LEU A 115 1.22 -15.14 -24.15
N GLU A 116 1.68 -16.34 -23.83
CA GLU A 116 0.87 -17.55 -23.62
C GLU A 116 1.34 -18.24 -22.34
N VAL A 117 0.63 -19.27 -21.89
CA VAL A 117 1.13 -20.10 -20.78
C VAL A 117 2.24 -21.00 -21.32
N TYR A 118 3.42 -20.89 -20.71
CA TYR A 118 4.58 -21.71 -21.00
C TYR A 118 4.61 -22.93 -20.10
N SER A 119 5.16 -24.02 -20.63
CA SER A 119 5.41 -25.26 -19.93
C SER A 119 6.81 -25.76 -20.30
N THR A 120 7.33 -26.71 -19.54
CA THR A 120 8.45 -27.52 -20.02
C THR A 120 7.99 -28.45 -21.15
N VAL A 121 8.92 -29.01 -21.94
CA VAL A 121 8.60 -30.06 -22.91
C VAL A 121 7.93 -31.31 -22.31
N LYS A 122 8.00 -31.47 -20.99
CA LYS A 122 7.30 -32.55 -20.24
C LYS A 122 5.87 -32.16 -19.83
N GLY A 123 5.43 -30.95 -20.14
CA GLY A 123 4.10 -30.42 -19.80
C GLY A 123 3.99 -29.80 -18.41
N TYR A 124 5.08 -29.72 -17.64
CA TYR A 124 5.03 -29.06 -16.32
C TYR A 124 4.89 -27.55 -16.48
N THR A 125 3.89 -26.99 -15.81
CA THR A 125 3.59 -25.56 -15.75
C THR A 125 3.85 -25.06 -14.33
N TYR A 126 4.63 -23.99 -14.22
CA TYR A 126 4.97 -23.34 -12.95
C TYR A 126 4.66 -21.86 -13.05
N GLN A 127 4.38 -21.23 -11.92
CA GLN A 127 4.19 -19.79 -11.80
C GLN A 127 4.91 -19.29 -10.54
N ARG A 128 5.50 -18.10 -10.65
CA ARG A 128 6.15 -17.43 -9.51
C ARG A 128 5.11 -16.76 -8.61
N ILE A 129 5.14 -17.05 -7.31
CA ILE A 129 4.33 -16.41 -6.27
C ILE A 129 5.28 -16.00 -5.15
N GLY A 130 5.42 -14.69 -4.91
CA GLY A 130 6.50 -14.18 -4.05
C GLY A 130 7.88 -14.54 -4.63
N SER A 131 8.72 -15.23 -3.86
CA SER A 131 10.00 -15.77 -4.32
C SER A 131 9.90 -17.22 -4.85
N ASP A 132 8.78 -17.90 -4.64
CA ASP A 132 8.67 -19.34 -4.88
C ASP A 132 8.11 -19.67 -6.26
N CYS A 133 8.61 -20.75 -6.86
CA CYS A 133 8.05 -21.33 -8.09
C CYS A 133 7.08 -22.46 -7.74
N MET A 134 5.78 -22.20 -7.90
CA MET A 134 4.72 -23.16 -7.57
C MET A 134 4.15 -23.82 -8.82
N PRO A 135 3.81 -25.12 -8.79
CA PRO A 135 3.07 -25.77 -9.88
C PRO A 135 1.71 -25.12 -10.10
N MET A 136 1.32 -24.93 -11.36
CA MET A 136 0.01 -24.37 -11.70
C MET A 136 -1.07 -25.47 -11.71
N ARG A 137 -2.26 -25.15 -11.18
CA ARG A 137 -3.42 -26.04 -11.32
C ARG A 137 -3.99 -25.92 -12.74
N PRO A 138 -4.67 -26.95 -13.27
CA PRO A 138 -5.29 -26.87 -14.60
C PRO A 138 -6.24 -25.67 -14.79
N LEU A 139 -6.94 -25.28 -13.73
CA LEU A 139 -7.80 -24.11 -13.74
C LEU A 139 -7.00 -22.80 -13.89
N ASP A 140 -5.85 -22.68 -13.21
CA ASP A 140 -4.98 -21.50 -13.31
C ASP A 140 -4.35 -21.39 -14.70
N VAL A 141 -3.93 -22.52 -15.29
CA VAL A 141 -3.43 -22.57 -16.67
C VAL A 141 -4.49 -22.07 -17.65
N THR A 142 -5.72 -22.56 -17.52
CA THR A 142 -6.84 -22.17 -18.40
C THR A 142 -7.16 -20.68 -18.23
N ARG A 143 -7.25 -20.21 -16.98
CA ARG A 143 -7.50 -18.82 -16.63
C ARG A 143 -6.42 -17.89 -17.20
N LEU A 144 -5.14 -18.18 -16.94
CA LEU A 144 -4.02 -17.36 -17.43
C LEU A 144 -3.96 -17.32 -18.96
N ALA A 145 -4.22 -18.46 -19.62
CA ALA A 145 -4.25 -18.53 -21.08
C ALA A 145 -5.37 -17.65 -21.67
N GLU A 146 -6.56 -17.67 -21.08
CA GLU A 146 -7.69 -16.84 -21.50
C GLU A 146 -7.43 -15.35 -21.24
N GLU A 147 -6.89 -14.99 -20.07
CA GLU A 147 -6.51 -13.61 -19.75
C GLU A 147 -5.51 -13.05 -20.78
N ARG A 148 -4.48 -13.84 -21.13
CA ARG A 148 -3.45 -13.43 -22.11
C ARG A 148 -4.00 -13.33 -23.53
N ARG A 149 -4.98 -14.16 -23.90
CA ARG A 149 -5.67 -14.13 -25.20
C ARG A 149 -6.78 -13.08 -25.27
N GLY A 150 -7.09 -12.39 -24.17
CA GLY A 150 -8.17 -11.41 -24.10
C GLY A 150 -9.57 -12.03 -24.21
N PHE A 151 -9.72 -13.31 -23.85
CA PHE A 151 -11.01 -13.98 -23.85
C PHE A 151 -11.86 -13.49 -22.67
N ASP A 152 -13.02 -12.89 -22.96
CA ASP A 152 -13.94 -12.42 -21.92
C ASP A 152 -14.98 -13.48 -21.56
N TRP A 153 -14.68 -14.24 -20.50
CA TRP A 153 -15.62 -15.21 -19.93
C TRP A 153 -16.92 -14.56 -19.44
N SER A 154 -16.87 -13.32 -18.94
CA SER A 154 -18.06 -12.64 -18.42
C SER A 154 -19.05 -12.26 -19.52
N ALA A 155 -18.58 -12.13 -20.77
CA ALA A 155 -19.43 -11.94 -21.94
C ALA A 155 -20.08 -13.24 -22.48
N THR A 156 -19.61 -14.41 -22.03
CA THR A 156 -20.18 -15.69 -22.48
C THR A 156 -21.59 -15.90 -21.94
N THR A 157 -22.37 -16.74 -22.62
CA THR A 157 -23.73 -17.09 -22.20
C THR A 157 -23.73 -17.84 -20.87
N SER A 158 -24.62 -17.46 -19.97
CA SER A 158 -24.94 -18.24 -18.75
C SER A 158 -25.99 -19.33 -19.03
N GLY A 159 -26.69 -19.24 -20.17
CA GLY A 159 -27.84 -20.07 -20.48
C GLY A 159 -29.16 -19.58 -19.88
N ARG A 160 -29.15 -18.57 -19.00
CA ARG A 160 -30.37 -18.06 -18.31
C ARG A 160 -31.19 -17.11 -19.19
N SER A 161 -32.50 -17.10 -18.99
CA SER A 161 -33.40 -16.17 -19.70
C SER A 161 -33.26 -14.75 -19.14
N PRO A 162 -33.36 -13.69 -19.96
CA PRO A 162 -33.45 -12.31 -19.48
C PRO A 162 -34.60 -12.08 -18.48
N ASP A 163 -35.67 -12.88 -18.55
CA ASP A 163 -36.81 -12.79 -17.63
C ASP A 163 -36.47 -13.21 -16.19
N GLU A 164 -35.31 -13.85 -15.98
CA GLU A 164 -34.81 -14.24 -14.65
C GLU A 164 -34.07 -13.11 -13.92
N VAL A 165 -33.96 -11.92 -14.55
CA VAL A 165 -33.39 -10.73 -13.91
C VAL A 165 -34.26 -10.31 -12.72
N ASP A 166 -33.62 -10.02 -11.60
CA ASP A 166 -34.29 -9.50 -10.41
C ASP A 166 -34.85 -8.09 -10.70
N PRO A 167 -36.18 -7.87 -10.59
CA PRO A 167 -36.78 -6.57 -10.83
C PRO A 167 -36.25 -5.46 -9.90
N LEU A 168 -35.85 -5.79 -8.66
CA LEU A 168 -35.26 -4.84 -7.72
C LEU A 168 -33.87 -4.42 -8.18
N ALA A 169 -33.07 -5.34 -8.71
CA ALA A 169 -31.75 -5.02 -9.26
C ALA A 169 -31.87 -4.10 -10.47
N LEU A 170 -32.81 -4.38 -11.38
CA LEU A 170 -33.04 -3.55 -12.54
C LEU A 170 -33.55 -2.15 -12.16
N ARG A 171 -34.47 -2.06 -11.19
CA ARG A 171 -34.93 -0.78 -10.63
C ARG A 171 -33.79 0.00 -9.97
N TYR A 172 -32.92 -0.68 -9.22
CA TYR A 172 -31.75 -0.06 -8.60
C TYR A 172 -30.79 0.48 -9.66
N CYS A 173 -30.53 -0.26 -10.73
CA CYS A 173 -29.74 0.20 -11.88
C CYS A 173 -30.33 1.48 -12.50
N ARG A 174 -31.64 1.50 -12.76
CA ARG A 174 -32.33 2.70 -13.28
C ARG A 174 -32.18 3.91 -12.34
N ARG A 175 -32.27 3.69 -11.03
CA ARG A 175 -32.08 4.75 -10.03
C ARG A 175 -30.66 5.32 -10.06
N LEU A 176 -29.64 4.47 -10.17
CA LEU A 176 -28.24 4.91 -10.29
C LEU A 176 -28.03 5.75 -11.55
N LEU A 177 -28.55 5.27 -12.68
CA LEU A 177 -28.43 5.96 -13.98
C LEU A 177 -29.16 7.32 -13.96
N ALA A 178 -30.38 7.37 -13.44
CA ALA A 178 -31.15 8.60 -13.31
C ALA A 178 -30.51 9.63 -12.36
N GLY A 179 -29.83 9.15 -11.30
CA GLY A 179 -29.10 9.99 -10.35
C GLY A 179 -27.67 10.35 -10.80
N SER A 180 -27.22 9.91 -11.97
CA SER A 180 -25.86 10.18 -12.46
C SER A 180 -25.67 11.67 -12.76
N ALA A 181 -24.47 12.20 -12.50
CA ALA A 181 -24.11 13.56 -12.92
C ALA A 181 -23.85 13.66 -14.44
N ASP A 182 -23.64 12.54 -15.12
CA ASP A 182 -23.39 12.46 -16.56
C ASP A 182 -24.72 12.38 -17.33
N PRO A 183 -25.09 13.39 -18.14
CA PRO A 183 -26.33 13.38 -18.91
C PRO A 183 -26.43 12.23 -19.93
N SER A 184 -25.30 11.68 -20.37
CA SER A 184 -25.30 10.52 -21.27
C SER A 184 -25.78 9.25 -20.55
N ARG A 185 -25.36 9.05 -19.29
CA ARG A 185 -25.78 7.93 -18.44
C ARG A 185 -27.26 8.01 -18.05
N GLN A 186 -27.76 9.22 -17.81
CA GLN A 186 -29.18 9.44 -17.49
C GLN A 186 -30.13 8.92 -18.57
N ARG A 187 -29.75 8.98 -19.85
CA ARG A 187 -30.60 8.50 -20.97
C ARG A 187 -30.90 7.00 -20.89
N TYR A 188 -29.94 6.20 -20.42
CA TYR A 188 -30.13 4.75 -20.26
C TYR A 188 -31.21 4.40 -19.24
N ALA A 189 -31.49 5.28 -18.27
CA ALA A 189 -32.54 5.06 -17.28
C ALA A 189 -33.95 4.97 -17.92
N GLN A 190 -34.12 5.51 -19.14
CA GLN A 190 -35.38 5.55 -19.87
C GLN A 190 -35.52 4.42 -20.91
N PHE A 191 -34.47 3.60 -21.11
CA PHE A 191 -34.53 2.49 -22.07
C PHE A 191 -35.57 1.45 -21.64
N ASN A 192 -36.13 0.69 -22.56
CA ASN A 192 -36.87 -0.52 -22.18
C ASN A 192 -35.90 -1.54 -21.53
N ASP A 193 -36.44 -2.55 -20.85
CA ASP A 193 -35.63 -3.47 -20.04
C ASP A 193 -34.56 -4.19 -20.88
N ILE A 194 -34.91 -4.72 -22.05
CA ILE A 194 -33.97 -5.44 -22.91
C ILE A 194 -32.84 -4.53 -23.41
N ASP A 195 -33.14 -3.30 -23.83
CA ASP A 195 -32.12 -2.37 -24.31
C ASP A 195 -31.20 -1.90 -23.16
N LEU A 196 -31.75 -1.75 -21.95
CA LEU A 196 -30.93 -1.49 -20.76
C LEU A 196 -30.01 -2.68 -20.44
N LEU A 197 -30.52 -3.92 -20.50
CA LEU A 197 -29.71 -5.12 -20.31
C LEU A 197 -28.58 -5.22 -21.34
N ARG A 198 -28.85 -4.91 -22.60
CA ARG A 198 -27.80 -4.85 -23.65
C ARG A 198 -26.76 -3.79 -23.34
N ALA A 199 -27.18 -2.58 -22.95
CA ALA A 199 -26.25 -1.50 -22.58
C ALA A 199 -25.35 -1.87 -21.39
N LEU A 200 -25.88 -2.65 -20.44
CA LEU A 200 -25.13 -3.17 -19.29
C LEU A 200 -24.23 -4.37 -19.62
N HIS A 201 -24.13 -4.78 -20.89
CA HIS A 201 -23.45 -6.01 -21.32
C HIS A 201 -24.01 -7.28 -20.64
N ALA A 202 -25.27 -7.24 -20.21
CA ALA A 202 -25.95 -8.34 -19.53
C ALA A 202 -26.55 -9.39 -20.49
N ILE A 203 -26.48 -9.17 -21.81
CA ILE A 203 -27.01 -10.06 -22.85
C ILE A 203 -25.84 -10.58 -23.69
N ALA A 204 -25.77 -11.90 -23.88
CA ALA A 204 -24.81 -12.57 -24.75
C ALA A 204 -25.30 -12.62 -26.21
N ASN A 205 -24.43 -13.08 -27.12
CA ASN A 205 -24.72 -13.12 -28.56
C ASN A 205 -25.90 -14.02 -28.94
N ASP A 206 -26.24 -15.00 -28.12
CA ASP A 206 -27.39 -15.91 -28.31
C ASP A 206 -28.72 -15.34 -27.79
N GLY A 207 -28.72 -14.09 -27.31
CA GLY A 207 -29.89 -13.41 -26.75
C GLY A 207 -30.24 -13.81 -25.32
N ARG A 208 -29.48 -14.73 -24.71
CA ARG A 208 -29.60 -15.10 -23.29
C ARG A 208 -28.77 -14.17 -22.42
N LEU A 209 -28.87 -14.31 -21.11
CA LEU A 209 -28.03 -13.54 -20.19
C LEU A 209 -26.56 -13.91 -20.39
N SER A 210 -25.69 -12.90 -20.40
CA SER A 210 -24.26 -13.11 -20.22
C SER A 210 -23.98 -13.52 -18.77
N ARG A 211 -22.81 -14.08 -18.49
CA ARG A 211 -22.38 -14.35 -17.11
C ARG A 211 -22.24 -13.06 -16.29
N ALA A 212 -21.84 -11.96 -16.92
CA ALA A 212 -21.86 -10.64 -16.29
C ALA A 212 -23.29 -10.24 -15.89
N GLY A 213 -24.25 -10.42 -16.79
CA GLY A 213 -25.67 -10.16 -16.53
C GLY A 213 -26.22 -11.01 -15.39
N GLU A 214 -25.94 -12.32 -15.39
CA GLU A 214 -26.30 -13.23 -14.31
C GLU A 214 -25.74 -12.76 -12.96
N LEU A 215 -24.43 -12.48 -12.88
CA LEU A 215 -23.79 -12.05 -11.64
C LEU A 215 -24.33 -10.70 -11.15
N MET A 216 -24.50 -9.75 -12.07
CA MET A 216 -24.94 -8.40 -11.73
C MET A 216 -26.39 -8.33 -11.29
N LEU A 217 -27.27 -9.11 -11.93
CA LEU A 217 -28.71 -8.84 -11.94
C LEU A 217 -29.59 -10.02 -11.50
N CYS A 218 -29.04 -11.22 -11.31
CA CYS A 218 -29.81 -12.38 -10.87
C CYS A 218 -29.45 -12.80 -9.45
N GLN A 219 -30.43 -13.38 -8.75
CA GLN A 219 -30.19 -14.07 -7.49
C GLN A 219 -29.25 -15.26 -7.74
N SER A 220 -28.20 -15.33 -6.93
CA SER A 220 -27.26 -16.44 -6.87
C SER A 220 -27.71 -17.44 -5.82
N VAL A 221 -27.60 -18.73 -6.15
CA VAL A 221 -27.78 -19.83 -5.20
C VAL A 221 -26.63 -19.94 -4.19
N LEU A 222 -25.49 -19.34 -4.51
CA LEU A 222 -24.35 -19.21 -3.62
C LEU A 222 -24.35 -17.83 -2.97
N ASN A 223 -23.84 -17.75 -1.74
CA ASN A 223 -23.53 -16.47 -1.12
C ASN A 223 -22.33 -15.88 -1.85
N ALA A 224 -22.55 -14.98 -2.80
CA ALA A 224 -21.50 -14.34 -3.59
C ALA A 224 -20.68 -13.37 -2.74
N VAL A 225 -21.28 -12.82 -1.67
CA VAL A 225 -20.63 -11.90 -0.74
C VAL A 225 -20.95 -12.29 0.70
N VAL A 226 -19.94 -12.27 1.56
CA VAL A 226 -20.08 -12.50 2.99
C VAL A 226 -19.49 -11.31 3.73
N TYR A 227 -20.34 -10.57 4.43
CA TYR A 227 -19.92 -9.50 5.33
C TYR A 227 -19.98 -9.98 6.78
N GLN A 228 -18.95 -9.68 7.55
CA GLN A 228 -18.86 -9.97 8.97
C GLN A 228 -18.37 -8.74 9.72
N HIS A 229 -19.05 -8.38 10.80
CA HIS A 229 -18.58 -7.38 11.74
C HIS A 229 -18.05 -8.04 13.01
N LYS A 230 -16.91 -7.58 13.50
CA LYS A 230 -16.27 -8.03 14.75
C LYS A 230 -15.86 -6.83 15.60
N ARG A 231 -16.11 -6.88 16.91
CA ARG A 231 -15.72 -5.82 17.86
C ARG A 231 -14.22 -5.75 18.11
N THR A 232 -13.54 -6.88 18.02
CA THR A 232 -12.10 -7.02 18.19
C THR A 232 -11.56 -8.02 17.16
N GLN A 233 -10.25 -7.97 16.88
CA GLN A 233 -9.62 -8.82 15.87
C GLN A 233 -9.81 -10.32 16.11
N SER A 234 -9.76 -10.75 17.37
CA SER A 234 -9.96 -12.16 17.77
C SER A 234 -11.37 -12.43 18.32
N GLY A 235 -12.29 -11.46 18.21
CA GLY A 235 -13.66 -11.61 18.68
C GLY A 235 -14.53 -12.38 17.69
N GLU A 236 -15.61 -12.96 18.19
CA GLU A 236 -16.65 -13.53 17.36
C GLU A 236 -17.40 -12.45 16.57
N ALA A 237 -17.98 -12.84 15.44
CA ALA A 237 -18.78 -11.93 14.63
C ALA A 237 -20.11 -11.65 15.32
N ASP A 238 -20.43 -10.38 15.56
CA ASP A 238 -21.69 -9.94 16.14
C ASP A 238 -22.72 -9.49 15.09
N ALA A 239 -22.30 -9.39 13.82
CA ALA A 239 -23.21 -9.32 12.68
C ALA A 239 -22.63 -10.07 11.48
N ILE A 240 -23.46 -10.87 10.79
CA ILE A 240 -23.09 -11.61 9.59
C ILE A 240 -24.16 -11.41 8.53
N LEU A 241 -23.78 -10.96 7.34
CA LEU A 241 -24.64 -10.93 6.16
C LEU A 241 -24.07 -11.93 5.14
N ARG A 242 -24.92 -12.85 4.69
CA ARG A 242 -24.61 -13.80 3.62
C ARG A 242 -25.50 -13.46 2.44
N LEU A 243 -24.91 -12.89 1.41
CA LEU A 243 -25.64 -12.25 0.32
C LEU A 243 -25.54 -13.14 -0.93
N GLY A 244 -26.67 -13.77 -1.28
CA GLY A 244 -26.91 -14.34 -2.60
C GLY A 244 -27.63 -13.38 -3.55
N SER A 245 -27.85 -12.13 -3.13
CA SER A 245 -28.47 -11.11 -3.97
C SER A 245 -27.61 -10.77 -5.19
N PRO A 246 -28.21 -10.23 -6.26
CA PRO A 246 -27.48 -9.68 -7.40
C PRO A 246 -26.35 -8.74 -6.95
N LEU A 247 -25.18 -8.79 -7.60
CA LEU A 247 -24.00 -8.07 -7.12
C LEU A 247 -24.22 -6.55 -6.98
N VAL A 248 -25.07 -5.94 -7.82
CA VAL A 248 -25.38 -4.51 -7.71
C VAL A 248 -26.12 -4.17 -6.42
N LEU A 249 -26.96 -5.09 -5.91
CA LEU A 249 -27.66 -4.94 -4.64
C LEU A 249 -26.75 -5.31 -3.47
N ALA A 250 -25.98 -6.39 -3.59
CA ALA A 250 -25.03 -6.80 -2.57
C ALA A 250 -23.97 -5.71 -2.29
N PHE A 251 -23.55 -4.96 -3.32
CA PHE A 251 -22.69 -3.80 -3.16
C PHE A 251 -23.31 -2.74 -2.24
N GLU A 252 -24.57 -2.35 -2.48
CA GLU A 252 -25.28 -1.37 -1.65
C GLU A 252 -25.42 -1.86 -0.22
N ASP A 253 -25.84 -3.12 -0.02
CA ASP A 253 -26.06 -3.71 1.31
C ASP A 253 -24.78 -3.70 2.15
N VAL A 254 -23.65 -4.14 1.57
CA VAL A 254 -22.35 -4.14 2.26
C VAL A 254 -21.87 -2.71 2.53
N PHE A 255 -21.99 -1.83 1.55
CA PHE A 255 -21.55 -0.44 1.70
C PHE A 255 -22.33 0.28 2.81
N GLN A 256 -23.66 0.09 2.88
CA GLN A 256 -24.48 0.62 3.97
C GLN A 256 -24.17 -0.04 5.31
N ALA A 257 -23.90 -1.35 5.34
CA ALA A 257 -23.53 -2.05 6.58
C ALA A 257 -22.22 -1.52 7.18
N ILE A 258 -21.25 -1.14 6.34
CA ILE A 258 -20.01 -0.48 6.77
C ILE A 258 -20.30 0.93 7.27
N ARG A 259 -20.99 1.76 6.47
CA ARG A 259 -21.32 3.16 6.84
C ARG A 259 -22.11 3.27 8.15
N ALA A 260 -23.03 2.35 8.40
CA ALA A 260 -23.84 2.33 9.61
C ALA A 260 -23.02 2.10 10.90
N ARG A 261 -21.77 1.62 10.79
CA ARG A 261 -20.88 1.31 11.91
C ARG A 261 -19.60 2.15 11.89
N GLN A 262 -19.57 3.18 11.05
CA GLN A 262 -18.40 4.00 10.81
C GLN A 262 -18.37 5.20 11.76
N GLY A 263 -17.25 5.41 12.44
CA GLY A 263 -17.01 6.61 13.23
C GLY A 263 -16.58 7.80 12.36
N ILE A 264 -16.84 9.01 12.89
CA ILE A 264 -16.44 10.28 12.27
C ILE A 264 -15.69 11.10 13.32
N THR A 265 -14.47 11.49 12.97
CA THR A 265 -13.61 12.40 13.75
C THR A 265 -13.67 13.81 13.14
N PRO A 266 -14.28 14.80 13.80
CA PRO A 266 -14.32 16.17 13.30
C PRO A 266 -12.97 16.87 13.50
N VAL A 267 -12.49 17.56 12.47
CA VAL A 267 -11.21 18.28 12.47
C VAL A 267 -11.40 19.70 11.95
N THR A 268 -11.18 20.70 12.81
CA THR A 268 -11.27 22.12 12.42
C THR A 268 -10.01 22.57 11.68
N LEU A 269 -10.19 23.10 10.48
CA LEU A 269 -9.17 23.70 9.63
C LEU A 269 -8.87 25.14 10.08
N ALA A 270 -7.79 25.72 9.54
CA ALA A 270 -7.35 27.08 9.91
C ALA A 270 -8.32 28.18 9.47
N ASP A 271 -9.10 27.92 8.42
CA ASP A 271 -10.14 28.81 7.88
C ASP A 271 -11.50 28.66 8.59
N GLY A 272 -11.58 27.84 9.65
CA GLY A 272 -12.79 27.59 10.43
C GLY A 272 -13.70 26.50 9.86
N ARG A 273 -13.40 25.93 8.69
CA ARG A 273 -14.16 24.79 8.15
C ARG A 273 -13.91 23.52 8.98
N GLN A 274 -14.94 22.67 9.10
CA GLN A 274 -14.79 21.35 9.72
C GLN A 274 -14.63 20.27 8.64
N LEU A 275 -13.52 19.55 8.70
CA LEU A 275 -13.30 18.31 7.96
C LEU A 275 -13.85 17.13 8.77
N GLN A 276 -14.73 16.34 8.18
CA GLN A 276 -15.22 15.11 8.79
C GLN A 276 -14.36 13.95 8.32
N ILE A 277 -13.52 13.41 9.21
CA ILE A 277 -12.65 12.28 8.89
C ILE A 277 -13.34 11.00 9.31
N GLU A 278 -13.74 10.20 8.33
CA GLU A 278 -14.34 8.90 8.61
C GLU A 278 -13.30 7.84 9.01
N ASP A 279 -13.72 6.76 9.67
CA ASP A 279 -12.84 5.64 10.03
C ASP A 279 -12.16 4.96 8.85
N TYR A 280 -12.91 4.80 7.76
CA TYR A 280 -12.42 4.30 6.49
C TYR A 280 -13.06 5.13 5.38
N PRO A 281 -12.35 6.03 4.68
CA PRO A 281 -12.95 6.92 3.69
C PRO A 281 -13.89 6.19 2.71
N SER A 282 -15.13 6.64 2.62
CA SER A 282 -16.19 6.02 1.82
C SER A 282 -15.80 5.82 0.36
N ALA A 283 -15.03 6.76 -0.20
CA ALA A 283 -14.47 6.64 -1.55
C ALA A 283 -13.47 5.48 -1.69
N ALA A 284 -12.61 5.28 -0.68
CA ALA A 284 -11.65 4.17 -0.64
C ALA A 284 -12.34 2.82 -0.44
N ILE A 285 -13.36 2.74 0.42
CA ILE A 285 -14.17 1.52 0.60
C ILE A 285 -14.89 1.15 -0.69
N ARG A 286 -15.57 2.13 -1.31
CA ARG A 286 -16.31 1.95 -2.56
C ARG A 286 -15.40 1.33 -3.62
N GLU A 287 -14.21 1.91 -3.79
CA GLU A 287 -13.23 1.45 -4.74
C GLU A 287 -12.75 0.02 -4.45
N ALA A 288 -12.40 -0.29 -3.21
CA ALA A 288 -11.95 -1.62 -2.83
C ALA A 288 -13.05 -2.70 -3.03
N LEU A 289 -14.29 -2.39 -2.68
CA LEU A 289 -15.43 -3.31 -2.88
C LEU A 289 -15.70 -3.54 -4.37
N VAL A 290 -15.71 -2.48 -5.17
CA VAL A 290 -15.94 -2.58 -6.62
C VAL A 290 -14.81 -3.38 -7.28
N ASN A 291 -13.55 -3.10 -6.91
CA ASN A 291 -12.41 -3.87 -7.42
C ASN A 291 -12.52 -5.36 -7.05
N ALA A 292 -12.90 -5.67 -5.81
CA ALA A 292 -13.14 -7.05 -5.40
C ALA A 292 -14.22 -7.74 -6.24
N PHE A 293 -15.25 -7.01 -6.67
CA PHE A 293 -16.36 -7.57 -7.44
C PHE A 293 -16.02 -7.74 -8.93
N ILE A 294 -15.37 -6.76 -9.55
CA ILE A 294 -15.08 -6.78 -10.99
C ILE A 294 -13.82 -7.60 -11.33
N HIS A 295 -12.87 -7.70 -10.39
CA HIS A 295 -11.61 -8.44 -10.57
C HIS A 295 -11.57 -9.78 -9.82
N GLY A 296 -12.49 -10.06 -8.90
CA GLY A 296 -12.56 -11.35 -8.21
C GLY A 296 -12.92 -12.48 -9.17
N ASP A 297 -12.25 -13.63 -9.06
CA ASP A 297 -12.48 -14.80 -9.91
C ASP A 297 -13.73 -15.61 -9.52
N TRP A 298 -14.84 -15.27 -10.16
CA TRP A 298 -16.13 -15.93 -9.98
C TRP A 298 -16.20 -17.40 -10.43
N ARG A 299 -15.18 -17.91 -11.13
CA ARG A 299 -15.11 -19.34 -11.51
C ARG A 299 -14.85 -20.23 -10.31
N LEU A 300 -14.15 -19.70 -9.30
CA LEU A 300 -13.83 -20.41 -8.06
C LEU A 300 -15.05 -20.64 -7.17
N LYS A 301 -16.18 -19.94 -7.45
CA LYS A 301 -17.42 -20.03 -6.65
C LYS A 301 -17.20 -19.71 -5.16
N ALA A 302 -16.15 -18.97 -4.85
CA ALA A 302 -15.83 -18.48 -3.52
C ALA A 302 -16.40 -17.06 -3.34
N PRO A 303 -16.89 -16.71 -2.15
CA PRO A 303 -17.43 -15.39 -1.88
C PRO A 303 -16.33 -14.32 -1.83
N VAL A 304 -16.70 -13.08 -2.17
CA VAL A 304 -15.97 -11.91 -1.66
C VAL A 304 -16.23 -11.82 -0.15
N GLN A 305 -15.18 -11.81 0.65
CA GLN A 305 -15.27 -11.73 2.11
C GLN A 305 -14.95 -10.32 2.58
N VAL A 306 -15.81 -9.76 3.42
CA VAL A 306 -15.64 -8.43 4.00
C VAL A 306 -15.65 -8.56 5.51
N GLU A 307 -14.48 -8.43 6.12
CA GLU A 307 -14.31 -8.41 7.57
C GLU A 307 -14.16 -6.97 8.05
N HIS A 308 -15.14 -6.50 8.80
CA HIS A 308 -15.23 -5.13 9.28
C HIS A 308 -15.06 -5.09 10.81
N SER A 309 -14.15 -4.24 11.27
CA SER A 309 -13.86 -4.03 12.66
C SER A 309 -13.40 -2.59 12.91
N PRO A 310 -13.53 -2.06 14.14
CA PRO A 310 -12.90 -0.79 14.49
C PRO A 310 -11.38 -0.79 14.34
N GLN A 311 -10.72 -1.97 14.42
CA GLN A 311 -9.25 -2.06 14.29
C GLN A 311 -8.78 -2.27 12.84
N TYR A 312 -9.63 -2.80 11.96
CA TYR A 312 -9.33 -2.97 10.54
C TYR A 312 -10.58 -3.19 9.69
N LEU A 313 -10.47 -2.92 8.39
CA LEU A 313 -11.41 -3.37 7.37
C LEU A 313 -10.62 -4.19 6.35
N ARG A 314 -11.00 -5.46 6.15
CA ARG A 314 -10.38 -6.36 5.17
C ARG A 314 -11.41 -6.78 4.12
N ILE A 315 -11.05 -6.63 2.86
CA ILE A 315 -11.84 -7.07 1.71
C ILE A 315 -11.00 -8.09 0.95
N ASP A 316 -11.44 -9.34 0.94
CA ASP A 316 -10.79 -10.45 0.25
C ASP A 316 -11.62 -10.84 -0.98
N SER A 317 -11.02 -10.74 -2.17
CA SER A 317 -11.61 -11.22 -3.41
C SER A 317 -11.03 -12.58 -3.80
N PRO A 318 -11.83 -13.49 -4.39
CA PRO A 318 -11.34 -14.79 -4.83
C PRO A 318 -10.40 -14.65 -6.04
N GLY A 319 -9.41 -15.54 -6.13
CA GLY A 319 -8.40 -15.55 -7.19
C GLY A 319 -7.29 -14.51 -7.00
N PRO A 320 -6.19 -14.63 -7.77
CA PRO A 320 -5.05 -13.73 -7.68
C PRO A 320 -5.29 -12.42 -8.47
N LEU A 321 -4.28 -11.56 -8.56
CA LEU A 321 -4.30 -10.38 -9.43
C LEU A 321 -4.39 -10.79 -10.91
N VAL A 322 -4.81 -9.85 -11.75
CA VAL A 322 -4.91 -10.05 -13.20
C VAL A 322 -3.51 -10.14 -13.81
N SER A 323 -3.31 -11.01 -14.81
CA SER A 323 -2.01 -11.28 -15.45
C SER A 323 -1.18 -10.02 -15.65
N GLY A 324 -0.03 -10.01 -14.98
CA GLY A 324 1.02 -8.99 -14.97
C GLY A 324 0.76 -7.74 -14.14
N VAL A 325 -0.39 -7.65 -13.46
CA VAL A 325 -0.55 -6.72 -12.33
C VAL A 325 0.09 -7.38 -11.12
N THR A 326 0.91 -6.64 -10.39
CA THR A 326 1.56 -7.06 -9.15
C THR A 326 1.31 -6.01 -8.08
N THR A 327 1.51 -6.37 -6.82
CA THR A 327 1.45 -5.42 -5.69
C THR A 327 2.42 -4.24 -5.85
N SER A 328 3.50 -4.43 -6.62
CA SER A 328 4.54 -3.44 -6.90
C SER A 328 4.33 -2.59 -8.16
N ASN A 329 3.29 -2.87 -8.96
CA ASN A 329 2.97 -2.09 -10.16
C ASN A 329 1.49 -1.66 -10.27
N ILE A 330 0.63 -2.04 -9.32
CA ILE A 330 -0.81 -1.78 -9.32
C ILE A 330 -1.21 -0.31 -9.42
N LEU A 331 -0.35 0.63 -9.01
CA LEU A 331 -0.57 2.09 -9.12
C LEU A 331 -0.24 2.66 -10.51
N THR A 332 0.52 1.93 -11.32
CA THR A 332 1.01 2.47 -12.62
C THR A 332 0.66 1.60 -13.81
N ARG A 333 0.35 0.33 -13.59
CA ARG A 333 -0.10 -0.55 -14.65
C ARG A 333 -1.55 -0.20 -15.00
N GLY A 334 -1.79 0.08 -16.28
CA GLY A 334 -3.15 0.33 -16.79
C GLY A 334 -4.10 -0.82 -16.42
N SER A 335 -5.27 -0.47 -15.90
CA SER A 335 -6.22 -1.46 -15.39
C SER A 335 -6.83 -2.29 -16.53
N ARG A 336 -6.41 -3.56 -16.64
CA ARG A 336 -7.13 -4.57 -17.43
C ARG A 336 -8.09 -5.28 -16.49
N ALA A 337 -9.39 -5.17 -16.78
CA ALA A 337 -10.40 -5.92 -16.05
C ALA A 337 -10.26 -7.42 -16.36
N ARG A 338 -10.32 -8.26 -15.31
CA ARG A 338 -10.44 -9.72 -15.46
C ARG A 338 -11.66 -10.08 -16.30
N TYR A 339 -12.75 -9.36 -16.04
CA TYR A 339 -14.05 -9.53 -16.64
C TYR A 339 -14.50 -8.23 -17.32
N PRO A 340 -14.09 -7.97 -18.58
CA PRO A 340 -14.40 -6.73 -19.29
C PRO A 340 -15.90 -6.37 -19.36
N ALA A 341 -16.78 -7.31 -19.69
CA ALA A 341 -18.23 -7.07 -19.73
C ALA A 341 -18.79 -6.72 -18.35
N LEU A 342 -18.37 -7.43 -17.29
CA LEU A 342 -18.76 -7.12 -15.91
C LEU A 342 -18.29 -5.71 -15.51
N ALA A 343 -17.02 -5.38 -15.76
CA ALA A 343 -16.46 -4.07 -15.47
C ALA A 343 -17.16 -2.96 -16.27
N ALA A 344 -17.52 -3.20 -17.53
CA ALA A 344 -18.27 -2.26 -18.36
C ALA A 344 -19.66 -1.98 -17.78
N GLY A 345 -20.38 -3.00 -17.32
CA GLY A 345 -21.66 -2.84 -16.64
C GLY A 345 -21.54 -2.00 -15.37
N PHE A 346 -20.57 -2.29 -14.50
CA PHE A 346 -20.33 -1.51 -13.27
C PHE A 346 -19.93 -0.05 -13.56
N ARG A 347 -19.15 0.21 -14.61
CA ARG A 347 -18.79 1.57 -15.06
C ARG A 347 -19.98 2.34 -15.58
N LEU A 348 -20.83 1.71 -16.40
CA LEU A 348 -22.04 2.35 -16.92
C LEU A 348 -22.96 2.78 -15.77
N LEU A 349 -23.07 1.97 -14.73
CA LEU A 349 -23.83 2.27 -13.52
C LEU A 349 -23.20 3.35 -12.61
N GLY A 350 -21.99 3.81 -12.91
CA GLY A 350 -21.24 4.74 -12.05
C GLY A 350 -20.84 4.15 -10.70
N LEU A 351 -20.79 2.83 -10.60
CA LEU A 351 -20.26 2.14 -9.42
C LEU A 351 -18.74 2.04 -9.50
N ALA A 352 -18.19 1.79 -10.69
CA ALA A 352 -16.75 1.82 -10.98
C ALA A 352 -16.35 3.10 -11.71
N GLU A 353 -15.14 3.60 -11.42
CA GLU A 353 -14.51 4.70 -12.14
C GLU A 353 -13.90 4.23 -13.48
N GLU A 354 -13.44 5.19 -14.28
CA GLU A 354 -12.69 4.88 -15.50
C GLU A 354 -11.35 4.17 -15.20
N VAL A 355 -10.90 3.42 -16.20
CA VAL A 355 -9.73 2.54 -16.12
C VAL A 355 -8.49 3.31 -15.63
N GLY A 356 -7.88 2.82 -14.55
CA GLY A 356 -6.57 3.30 -14.07
C GLY A 356 -6.61 4.43 -13.04
N GLN A 357 -7.78 4.92 -12.63
CA GLN A 357 -7.89 5.98 -11.61
C GLN A 357 -8.35 5.49 -10.23
N GLY A 358 -8.89 4.27 -10.18
CA GLY A 358 -9.53 3.71 -9.00
C GLY A 358 -8.58 3.50 -7.82
N VAL A 359 -7.59 2.61 -7.97
CA VAL A 359 -6.61 2.29 -6.90
C VAL A 359 -5.88 3.54 -6.41
N ASP A 360 -5.50 4.43 -7.33
CA ASP A 360 -4.90 5.73 -7.02
C ASP A 360 -5.75 6.56 -6.07
N ARG A 361 -7.05 6.66 -6.34
CA ARG A 361 -7.99 7.38 -5.48
C ARG A 361 -8.12 6.72 -4.12
N MET A 362 -8.16 5.39 -4.05
CA MET A 362 -8.18 4.67 -2.78
C MET A 362 -6.98 5.05 -1.89
N PHE A 363 -5.77 5.05 -2.44
CA PHE A 363 -4.56 5.45 -1.70
C PHE A 363 -4.60 6.93 -1.29
N ARG A 364 -5.01 7.79 -2.21
CA ARG A 364 -5.05 9.24 -2.00
C ARG A 364 -6.06 9.64 -0.93
N GLU A 365 -7.26 9.09 -0.95
CA GLU A 365 -8.30 9.38 0.03
C GLU A 365 -7.92 8.91 1.43
N MET A 366 -7.20 7.79 1.56
CA MET A 366 -6.60 7.38 2.83
C MET A 366 -5.62 8.44 3.35
N ILE A 367 -4.68 8.91 2.52
CA ILE A 367 -3.68 9.89 2.95
C ILE A 367 -4.32 11.27 3.24
N LYS A 368 -5.31 11.71 2.44
CA LYS A 368 -6.08 12.95 2.67
C LYS A 368 -6.81 12.94 4.01
N SER A 369 -7.27 11.76 4.44
CA SER A 369 -7.88 11.57 5.75
C SER A 369 -6.87 11.46 6.90
N GLY A 370 -5.56 11.59 6.61
CA GLY A 370 -4.48 11.45 7.59
C GLY A 370 -4.24 9.99 8.02
N ARG A 371 -4.78 9.03 7.29
CA ARG A 371 -4.66 7.59 7.56
C ARG A 371 -3.55 6.98 6.74
N ASP A 372 -3.19 5.76 7.13
CA ASP A 372 -2.20 4.99 6.39
C ASP A 372 -2.80 4.43 5.08
N VAL A 373 -1.97 4.21 4.07
CA VAL A 373 -2.38 3.57 2.81
C VAL A 373 -2.86 2.14 3.05
N PRO A 374 -3.77 1.62 2.22
CA PRO A 374 -4.20 0.23 2.36
C PRO A 374 -3.05 -0.72 2.04
N LEU A 375 -3.03 -1.86 2.72
CA LEU A 375 -2.11 -2.95 2.40
C LEU A 375 -2.80 -3.89 1.42
N ILE A 376 -2.20 -4.06 0.25
CA ILE A 376 -2.66 -4.99 -0.76
C ILE A 376 -1.75 -6.21 -0.72
N GLY A 377 -2.33 -7.38 -0.43
CA GLY A 377 -1.67 -8.68 -0.46
C GLY A 377 -2.28 -9.58 -1.51
N GLU A 378 -1.50 -10.54 -2.00
CA GLU A 378 -1.92 -11.53 -2.98
C GLU A 378 -1.34 -12.89 -2.59
N ASP A 379 -2.20 -13.90 -2.65
CA ASP A 379 -1.80 -15.31 -2.62
C ASP A 379 -2.39 -16.01 -3.87
N ALA A 380 -2.07 -17.30 -4.08
CA ALA A 380 -2.54 -18.08 -5.23
C ALA A 380 -4.07 -18.06 -5.45
N ASP A 381 -4.84 -17.91 -4.37
CA ASP A 381 -6.29 -18.08 -4.35
C ASP A 381 -7.07 -16.81 -3.98
N ARG A 382 -6.39 -15.72 -3.63
CA ARG A 382 -7.06 -14.49 -3.17
C ARG A 382 -6.21 -13.24 -3.33
N VAL A 383 -6.89 -12.11 -3.42
CA VAL A 383 -6.31 -10.78 -3.22
C VAL A 383 -6.99 -10.16 -2.00
N SER A 384 -6.20 -9.56 -1.12
CA SER A 384 -6.65 -8.94 0.12
C SER A 384 -6.32 -7.46 0.13
N VAL A 385 -7.32 -6.61 0.41
CA VAL A 385 -7.15 -5.18 0.68
C VAL A 385 -7.45 -4.92 2.15
N LEU A 386 -6.44 -4.50 2.91
CA LEU A 386 -6.51 -4.25 4.34
C LEU A 386 -6.34 -2.77 4.66
N PHE A 387 -7.38 -2.16 5.22
CA PHE A 387 -7.35 -0.84 5.83
C PHE A 387 -7.10 -0.98 7.33
N ARG A 388 -6.14 -0.22 7.87
CA ARG A 388 -5.87 -0.19 9.31
C ARG A 388 -6.78 0.82 10.01
N GLY A 389 -7.40 0.42 11.11
CA GLY A 389 -8.29 1.24 11.94
C GLY A 389 -7.56 2.13 12.95
N GLU A 390 -6.32 2.54 12.67
CA GLU A 390 -5.58 3.46 13.53
C GLU A 390 -6.22 4.86 13.52
N PRO A 391 -6.15 5.64 14.61
CA PRO A 391 -6.66 7.00 14.61
C PRO A 391 -5.99 7.87 13.52
N PRO A 392 -6.73 8.76 12.85
CA PRO A 392 -6.18 9.57 11.77
C PRO A 392 -5.18 10.59 12.31
N ASN A 393 -4.08 10.80 11.60
CA ASN A 393 -3.16 11.89 11.88
C ASN A 393 -3.76 13.21 11.38
N THR A 394 -4.44 13.92 12.29
CA THR A 394 -5.13 15.18 11.98
C THR A 394 -4.20 16.28 11.47
N ARG A 395 -2.90 16.24 11.79
CA ARG A 395 -1.92 17.20 11.24
C ARG A 395 -1.62 16.92 9.77
N ILE A 396 -1.50 15.65 9.37
CA ILE A 396 -1.39 15.27 7.96
C ILE A 396 -2.65 15.69 7.20
N ALA A 397 -3.84 15.37 7.71
CA ALA A 397 -5.10 15.73 7.07
C ALA A 397 -5.23 17.26 6.85
N LYS A 398 -4.92 18.07 7.87
CA LYS A 398 -4.90 19.55 7.77
C LYS A 398 -3.86 20.05 6.78
N PHE A 399 -2.68 19.44 6.77
CA PHE A 399 -1.61 19.82 5.85
C PHE A 399 -2.02 19.53 4.40
N VAL A 400 -2.50 18.33 4.11
CA VAL A 400 -2.95 17.95 2.76
C VAL A 400 -4.11 18.84 2.30
N ALA A 401 -5.11 19.08 3.15
CA ALA A 401 -6.27 19.93 2.82
C ALA A 401 -5.90 21.38 2.47
N SER A 402 -4.67 21.79 2.74
CA SER A 402 -4.18 23.15 2.47
C SER A 402 -3.26 23.26 1.25
N LEU A 403 -2.93 22.13 0.62
CA LEU A 403 -2.15 22.12 -0.61
C LEU A 403 -3.01 22.59 -1.79
N PRO A 404 -2.41 22.99 -2.92
CA PRO A 404 -3.15 23.22 -4.16
C PRO A 404 -4.00 21.99 -4.56
N ALA A 405 -5.15 22.20 -5.20
CA ALA A 405 -6.05 21.11 -5.60
C ALA A 405 -5.34 20.07 -6.47
N GLU A 406 -4.49 20.50 -7.39
CA GLU A 406 -3.67 19.63 -8.26
C GLU A 406 -2.78 18.67 -7.44
N GLU A 407 -2.24 19.12 -6.31
CA GLU A 407 -1.42 18.29 -5.43
C GLU A 407 -2.28 17.38 -4.55
N GLN A 408 -3.44 17.87 -4.10
CA GLN A 408 -4.42 17.05 -3.36
C GLN A 408 -4.96 15.90 -4.20
N ASP A 409 -5.02 16.08 -5.52
CA ASP A 409 -5.50 15.11 -6.50
C ASP A 409 -4.37 14.35 -7.20
N ASP A 410 -3.15 14.42 -6.67
CA ASP A 410 -2.01 13.66 -7.18
C ASP A 410 -1.56 12.58 -6.17
N THR A 411 -1.62 11.32 -6.60
CA THR A 411 -1.33 10.17 -5.73
C THR A 411 0.15 10.10 -5.37
N ASP A 412 1.04 10.42 -6.31
CA ASP A 412 2.48 10.48 -6.08
C ASP A 412 2.83 11.50 -4.99
N ALA A 413 2.24 12.69 -5.05
CA ALA A 413 2.43 13.76 -4.09
C ALA A 413 2.07 13.29 -2.68
N MET A 414 0.90 12.65 -2.54
CA MET A 414 0.44 12.11 -1.27
C MET A 414 1.40 11.04 -0.72
N LEU A 415 1.84 10.11 -1.56
CA LEU A 415 2.77 9.05 -1.18
C LEU A 415 4.14 9.59 -0.77
N ILE A 416 4.67 10.57 -1.50
CA ILE A 416 5.96 11.22 -1.20
C ILE A 416 5.88 11.96 0.13
N ILE A 417 4.83 12.76 0.35
CA ILE A 417 4.63 13.51 1.61
C ILE A 417 4.54 12.54 2.79
N ARG A 418 3.75 11.47 2.66
CA ARG A 418 3.65 10.43 3.68
C ARG A 418 5.01 9.78 3.98
N MET A 419 5.77 9.42 2.94
CA MET A 419 7.12 8.85 3.11
C MET A 419 8.04 9.80 3.87
N LEU A 420 8.00 11.09 3.56
CA LEU A 420 8.78 12.13 4.22
C LEU A 420 8.32 12.49 5.63
N CYS A 421 7.12 12.09 6.07
CA CYS A 421 6.75 12.15 7.49
C CYS A 421 7.57 11.16 8.35
N THR A 422 8.11 10.09 7.75
CA THR A 422 8.88 9.06 8.47
C THR A 422 10.37 9.10 8.15
N LYS A 423 10.76 9.51 6.94
CA LYS A 423 12.16 9.63 6.50
C LYS A 423 12.56 11.09 6.32
N ARG A 424 13.71 11.48 6.90
CA ARG A 424 14.20 12.88 6.87
C ARG A 424 14.57 13.39 5.49
N THR A 425 15.11 12.52 4.65
CA THR A 425 15.51 12.82 3.29
C THR A 425 15.21 11.63 2.41
N VAL A 426 14.92 11.87 1.14
CA VAL A 426 14.70 10.83 0.14
C VAL A 426 15.40 11.16 -1.17
N ARG A 427 15.84 10.13 -1.90
CA ARG A 427 16.23 10.21 -3.31
C ARG A 427 15.15 9.64 -4.22
N ALA A 428 15.21 9.98 -5.50
CA ALA A 428 14.33 9.42 -6.51
C ALA A 428 14.33 7.88 -6.54
N SER A 429 15.49 7.24 -6.34
CA SER A 429 15.61 5.78 -6.27
C SER A 429 14.88 5.15 -5.08
N GLU A 430 14.66 5.90 -4.00
CA GLU A 430 13.91 5.44 -2.82
C GLU A 430 12.42 5.70 -2.97
N VAL A 431 12.04 6.77 -3.68
CA VAL A 431 10.65 7.15 -3.94
C VAL A 431 10.03 6.29 -5.04
N ALA A 432 10.78 6.01 -6.11
CA ALA A 432 10.37 5.21 -7.26
C ALA A 432 9.57 3.95 -6.90
N PRO A 433 10.04 3.05 -6.01
CA PRO A 433 9.27 1.85 -5.64
C PRO A 433 8.00 2.14 -4.84
N VAL A 434 7.91 3.29 -4.16
CA VAL A 434 6.72 3.66 -3.35
C VAL A 434 5.59 4.18 -4.24
N ILE A 435 5.93 5.04 -5.22
CA ILE A 435 4.98 5.55 -6.22
C ILE A 435 4.85 4.64 -7.45
N GLN A 436 5.62 3.54 -7.47
CA GLN A 436 5.65 2.52 -8.52
C GLN A 436 6.00 3.04 -9.92
N ARG A 437 6.85 4.08 -9.98
CA ARG A 437 7.33 4.72 -11.22
C ARG A 437 8.84 4.53 -11.41
N SER A 438 9.34 4.90 -12.58
CA SER A 438 10.79 4.94 -12.83
C SER A 438 11.50 5.99 -11.95
N PRO A 439 12.81 5.87 -11.73
CA PRO A 439 13.59 6.90 -11.03
C PRO A 439 13.49 8.29 -11.67
N ASP A 440 13.35 8.38 -12.98
CA ASP A 440 13.22 9.67 -13.69
C ASP A 440 11.86 10.32 -13.44
N GLU A 441 10.78 9.55 -13.49
CA GLU A 441 9.44 10.02 -13.14
C GLU A 441 9.35 10.41 -11.66
N ALA A 442 9.95 9.62 -10.76
CA ALA A 442 10.05 9.97 -9.34
C ALA A 442 10.83 11.28 -9.13
N GLN A 443 11.89 11.50 -9.90
CA GLN A 443 12.65 12.74 -9.87
C GLN A 443 11.83 13.93 -10.40
N ALA A 444 10.99 13.72 -11.41
CA ALA A 444 10.06 14.74 -11.91
C ALA A 444 9.00 15.11 -10.85
N ALA A 445 8.41 14.12 -10.18
CA ALA A 445 7.47 14.34 -9.07
C ALA A 445 8.11 15.13 -7.91
N LEU A 446 9.34 14.76 -7.52
CA LEU A 446 10.11 15.48 -6.49
C LEU A 446 10.41 16.94 -6.88
N ARG A 447 10.72 17.21 -8.15
CA ARG A 447 10.93 18.58 -8.66
C ARG A 447 9.64 19.38 -8.63
N ARG A 448 8.51 18.80 -9.03
CA ARG A 448 7.19 19.45 -8.98
C ARG A 448 6.82 19.87 -7.57
N LEU A 449 6.95 18.97 -6.59
CA LEU A 449 6.71 19.28 -5.17
C LEU A 449 7.70 20.30 -4.57
N ALA A 450 8.87 20.46 -5.18
CA ALA A 450 9.86 21.46 -4.78
C ALA A 450 9.67 22.82 -5.42
N ALA A 451 8.88 22.90 -6.50
CA ALA A 451 8.56 24.13 -7.21
C ALA A 451 7.76 25.08 -6.31
N GLU A 452 7.80 26.37 -6.64
CA GLU A 452 7.15 27.42 -5.83
C GLU A 452 5.63 27.25 -5.73
N SER A 453 5.00 26.65 -6.73
CA SER A 453 3.55 26.38 -6.75
C SER A 453 3.10 25.46 -5.61
N ALA A 454 3.88 24.40 -5.32
CA ALA A 454 3.60 23.46 -4.24
C ALA A 454 4.29 23.89 -2.93
N SER A 455 5.54 24.36 -3.02
CA SER A 455 6.42 24.78 -1.91
C SER A 455 6.46 23.77 -0.75
N VAL A 456 6.47 22.48 -1.07
CA VAL A 456 6.48 21.40 -0.06
C VAL A 456 7.90 20.94 0.24
N LEU A 457 8.72 20.79 -0.80
CA LEU A 457 10.05 20.17 -0.74
C LEU A 457 11.18 21.12 -1.12
N GLU A 458 12.39 20.79 -0.69
CA GLU A 458 13.61 21.43 -1.16
C GLU A 458 14.74 20.40 -1.35
N PRO A 459 15.59 20.54 -2.38
CA PRO A 459 16.81 19.75 -2.48
C PRO A 459 17.81 20.20 -1.41
N THR A 460 18.54 19.24 -0.85
CA THR A 460 19.60 19.52 0.11
C THR A 460 20.79 20.21 -0.57
N ARG A 461 21.37 21.21 0.11
CA ARG A 461 22.52 21.98 -0.43
C ARG A 461 23.69 21.09 -0.88
N ALA A 462 23.99 20.04 -0.11
CA ALA A 462 25.10 19.13 -0.38
C ALA A 462 24.94 18.34 -1.69
N THR A 463 23.70 18.16 -2.18
CA THR A 463 23.45 17.30 -3.36
C THR A 463 22.71 18.00 -4.49
N MET A 464 22.42 19.29 -4.36
CA MET A 464 21.58 20.04 -5.30
C MET A 464 22.07 19.99 -6.76
N GLN A 465 23.38 19.84 -6.98
CA GLN A 465 23.96 19.73 -8.32
C GLN A 465 24.00 18.30 -8.90
N HIS A 466 23.62 17.29 -8.12
CA HIS A 466 23.55 15.92 -8.62
C HIS A 466 22.32 15.73 -9.51
N HIS A 467 22.40 14.79 -10.46
CA HIS A 467 21.26 14.41 -11.31
C HIS A 467 20.01 14.01 -10.48
N TYR A 468 20.24 13.25 -9.41
CA TYR A 468 19.23 12.86 -8.42
C TYR A 468 19.60 13.42 -7.03
N PRO A 469 19.22 14.68 -6.72
CA PRO A 469 19.49 15.27 -5.42
C PRO A 469 18.69 14.57 -4.31
N LEU A 470 19.15 14.69 -3.07
CA LEU A 470 18.35 14.38 -1.88
C LEU A 470 17.35 15.51 -1.66
N TYR A 471 16.08 15.14 -1.46
CA TYR A 471 15.00 16.05 -1.09
C TYR A 471 14.63 15.90 0.38
N ARG A 472 14.14 16.98 0.97
CA ARG A 472 13.52 17.02 2.31
C ARG A 472 12.32 17.94 2.31
N LEU A 473 11.47 17.82 3.32
CA LEU A 473 10.41 18.80 3.60
C LEU A 473 11.02 20.18 3.88
N ARG A 474 10.41 21.23 3.33
CA ARG A 474 10.73 22.62 3.68
C ARG A 474 10.39 22.90 5.15
N ALA A 475 11.08 23.88 5.74
CA ALA A 475 10.86 24.25 7.14
C ALA A 475 9.39 24.58 7.45
N GLU A 476 8.72 25.33 6.56
CA GLU A 476 7.30 25.65 6.68
C GLU A 476 6.42 24.40 6.66
N ALA A 477 6.69 23.44 5.76
CA ALA A 477 5.97 22.17 5.71
C ALA A 477 6.18 21.35 7.00
N VAL A 478 7.41 21.28 7.51
CA VAL A 478 7.73 20.62 8.79
C VAL A 478 6.99 21.28 9.95
N THR A 479 6.96 22.61 10.02
CA THR A 479 6.22 23.34 11.08
C THR A 479 4.73 23.02 11.05
N ARG A 480 4.13 22.93 9.86
CA ARG A 480 2.70 22.64 9.69
C ARG A 480 2.36 21.18 9.99
N LEU A 481 3.23 20.25 9.60
CA LEU A 481 3.10 18.82 9.88
C LEU A 481 3.39 18.50 11.36
N GLY A 482 4.25 19.27 12.02
CA GLY A 482 4.55 19.16 13.45
C GLY A 482 4.94 17.74 13.87
N SER A 483 4.24 17.18 14.87
CA SER A 483 4.51 15.83 15.38
C SER A 483 4.18 14.70 14.40
N ALA A 484 3.56 14.99 13.26
CA ALA A 484 3.41 13.98 12.20
C ALA A 484 4.76 13.57 11.61
N VAL A 485 5.77 14.44 11.73
CA VAL A 485 7.14 14.17 11.31
C VAL A 485 7.86 13.41 12.43
N ALA A 486 7.95 12.08 12.32
CA ALA A 486 8.42 11.19 13.38
C ALA A 486 9.85 11.48 13.85
N TYR A 487 10.71 11.98 12.95
CA TYR A 487 12.08 12.38 13.29
C TYR A 487 12.18 13.81 13.83
N HIS A 488 11.13 14.62 13.68
CA HIS A 488 11.05 15.93 14.30
C HIS A 488 10.66 15.78 15.78
N SER A 489 9.73 14.87 16.10
CA SER A 489 9.36 14.60 17.50
C SER A 489 10.52 14.00 18.30
N ARG A 490 11.33 13.08 17.75
CA ARG A 490 12.53 12.57 18.44
C ARG A 490 13.54 13.67 18.79
N ALA A 491 13.71 14.66 17.92
CA ALA A 491 14.56 15.80 18.22
C ALA A 491 13.95 16.70 19.30
N VAL A 492 12.62 16.94 19.26
CA VAL A 492 11.91 17.72 20.28
C VAL A 492 11.90 17.01 21.63
N ASP A 493 11.66 15.70 21.70
CA ASP A 493 11.64 14.93 22.94
C ASP A 493 13.04 14.84 23.59
N ASP A 494 14.10 14.68 22.80
CA ASP A 494 15.48 14.71 23.31
C ASP A 494 15.91 16.12 23.75
N ILE A 495 15.45 17.16 23.05
CA ILE A 495 15.67 18.57 23.42
C ILE A 495 14.95 18.87 24.73
N ASP A 496 13.67 18.53 24.83
CA ASP A 496 12.85 18.70 26.02
C ASP A 496 13.48 17.99 27.21
N LYS A 497 13.89 16.73 27.05
CA LYS A 497 14.52 15.95 28.12
C LYS A 497 15.80 16.61 28.63
N LYS A 498 16.68 17.06 27.73
CA LYS A 498 17.93 17.75 28.12
C LYS A 498 17.67 19.11 28.77
N ILE A 499 16.65 19.86 28.33
CA ILE A 499 16.27 21.13 28.95
C ILE A 499 15.66 20.90 30.32
N ILE A 500 14.82 19.88 30.46
CA ILE A 500 14.23 19.46 31.73
C ILE A 500 15.33 19.03 32.71
N GLU A 501 16.26 18.18 32.30
CA GLU A 501 17.42 17.78 33.11
C GLU A 501 18.25 19.01 33.54
N HIS A 502 18.53 19.93 32.60
CA HIS A 502 19.24 21.16 32.92
C HIS A 502 18.50 22.04 33.94
N VAL A 503 17.20 22.25 33.76
CA VAL A 503 16.39 23.06 34.69
C VAL A 503 16.19 22.34 36.03
N GLN A 504 16.19 21.01 36.06
CA GLN A 504 16.19 20.23 37.31
C GLN A 504 17.51 20.39 38.08
N ASP A 505 18.64 20.48 37.39
CA ASP A 505 19.96 20.55 38.03
C ASP A 505 20.38 22.00 38.37
N TYR A 506 20.00 22.99 37.55
CA TYR A 506 20.42 24.39 37.69
C TYR A 506 19.28 25.37 38.04
N GLY A 507 18.02 24.90 38.07
CA GLY A 507 16.84 25.67 38.48
C GLY A 507 16.28 26.62 37.41
N GLU A 508 17.06 26.96 36.37
CA GLU A 508 16.65 27.89 35.33
C GLU A 508 17.41 27.68 34.02
N VAL A 509 16.86 28.25 32.94
CA VAL A 509 17.44 28.24 31.61
C VAL A 509 17.19 29.59 30.91
N ASN A 510 18.08 29.98 30.01
CA ASN A 510 17.90 31.16 29.17
C ASN A 510 18.25 30.85 27.71
N ASN A 511 17.97 31.79 26.82
CA ASN A 511 18.21 31.62 25.39
C ASN A 511 19.69 31.29 25.08
N ARG A 512 20.64 31.94 25.77
CA ARG A 512 22.08 31.65 25.60
C ARG A 512 22.43 30.21 26.01
N THR A 513 21.81 29.68 27.06
CA THR A 513 22.01 28.30 27.51
C THR A 513 21.51 27.31 26.46
N ILE A 514 20.32 27.54 25.88
CA ILE A 514 19.78 26.70 24.80
C ILE A 514 20.68 26.70 23.56
N LYS A 515 21.15 27.88 23.15
CA LYS A 515 22.11 28.01 22.04
C LYS A 515 23.38 27.18 22.28
N ARG A 516 23.89 27.17 23.51
CA ARG A 516 25.11 26.42 23.88
C ARG A 516 24.86 24.93 24.01
N LEU A 517 23.74 24.52 24.61
CA LEU A 517 23.38 23.12 24.82
C LEU A 517 23.13 22.36 23.51
N PHE A 518 22.63 23.05 22.50
CA PHE A 518 22.15 22.43 21.26
C PHE A 518 22.81 22.97 19.98
N ASP A 519 23.77 23.88 20.10
CA ASP A 519 24.45 24.54 18.98
C ASP A 519 23.48 25.14 17.94
N VAL A 520 22.49 25.91 18.44
CA VAL A 520 21.43 26.53 17.63
C VAL A 520 21.53 28.06 17.61
N ASP A 521 20.89 28.69 16.62
CA ASP A 521 20.81 30.15 16.54
C ASP A 521 19.83 30.77 17.56
N VAL A 522 19.81 32.11 17.64
CA VAL A 522 19.00 32.85 18.63
C VAL A 522 17.49 32.68 18.43
N TYR A 523 17.05 32.54 17.17
CA TYR A 523 15.63 32.42 16.84
C TYR A 523 15.12 31.02 17.13
N GLN A 524 15.90 30.00 16.79
CA GLN A 524 15.59 28.61 17.09
C GLN A 524 15.56 28.36 18.60
N ALA A 525 16.54 28.91 19.35
CA ALA A 525 16.54 28.85 20.81
C ALA A 525 15.31 29.55 21.44
N ARG A 526 14.87 30.67 20.85
CA ARG A 526 13.66 31.38 21.29
C ARG A 526 12.40 30.55 21.06
N ASP A 527 12.30 29.91 19.90
CA ASP A 527 11.12 29.14 19.52
C ASP A 527 10.98 27.86 20.37
N ILE A 528 12.10 27.20 20.73
CA ILE A 528 12.13 26.10 21.71
C ILE A 528 11.61 26.56 23.09
N LEU A 529 12.12 27.71 23.59
CA LEU A 529 11.65 28.25 24.87
C LEU A 529 10.16 28.64 24.82
N ARG A 530 9.69 29.17 23.69
CA ARG A 530 8.28 29.52 23.51
C ARG A 530 7.38 28.29 23.51
N ASP A 531 7.80 27.19 22.88
CA ASP A 531 7.07 25.91 22.89
C ASP A 531 6.95 25.35 24.32
N LEU A 532 8.07 25.29 25.06
CA LEU A 532 8.09 24.79 26.43
C LEU A 532 7.26 25.64 27.40
N VAL A 533 7.22 26.96 27.21
CA VAL A 533 6.32 27.84 27.96
C VAL A 533 4.87 27.62 27.55
N GLY A 534 4.59 27.45 26.26
CA GLY A 534 3.24 27.14 25.76
C GLY A 534 2.69 25.80 26.27
N ARG A 535 3.58 24.85 26.57
CA ARG A 535 3.26 23.55 27.19
C ARG A 535 3.24 23.59 28.71
N GLU A 536 3.44 24.76 29.33
CA GLU A 536 3.49 24.97 30.78
C GLU A 536 4.61 24.17 31.48
N LEU A 537 5.61 23.73 30.72
CA LEU A 537 6.81 23.08 31.25
C LEU A 537 7.76 24.12 31.83
N LEU A 538 7.86 25.30 31.23
CA LEU A 538 8.66 26.40 31.75
C LEU A 538 7.79 27.63 32.02
N THR A 539 8.19 28.44 33.01
CA THR A 539 7.60 29.75 33.29
C THR A 539 8.71 30.79 33.33
N ARG A 540 8.46 31.99 32.79
CA ARG A 540 9.43 33.09 32.86
C ARG A 540 9.59 33.53 34.32
N THR A 541 10.82 33.50 34.82
CA THR A 541 11.18 33.89 36.19
C THR A 541 11.77 35.29 36.29
N SER A 542 12.26 35.85 35.17
CA SER A 542 12.83 37.20 35.13
C SER A 542 11.77 38.30 34.90
N GLU A 543 11.97 39.46 35.53
CA GLU A 543 11.17 40.68 35.27
C GLU A 543 11.39 41.26 33.86
N GLN A 544 12.60 41.10 33.33
CA GLN A 544 12.94 41.55 31.98
C GLN A 544 12.16 40.75 30.93
N LYS A 545 11.61 41.47 29.94
CA LYS A 545 10.76 40.91 28.88
C LYS A 545 11.50 40.66 27.56
N ARG A 546 12.71 41.20 27.37
CA ARG A 546 13.51 41.09 26.13
C ARG A 546 15.01 41.06 26.44
N GLY A 547 15.80 40.42 25.58
CA GLY A 547 17.26 40.34 25.68
C GLY A 547 17.77 38.99 26.22
N THR A 548 19.10 38.86 26.33
CA THR A 548 19.79 37.63 26.77
C THR A 548 19.64 37.32 28.26
N ALA A 549 19.15 38.29 29.04
CA ALA A 549 18.94 38.17 30.49
C ALA A 549 17.54 37.65 30.86
N VAL A 550 16.70 37.31 29.88
CA VAL A 550 15.41 36.63 30.12
C VAL A 550 15.66 35.19 30.58
N ARG A 551 15.17 34.84 31.77
CA ARG A 551 15.32 33.51 32.38
C ARG A 551 13.98 32.82 32.55
N TYR A 552 14.00 31.50 32.45
CA TYR A 552 12.85 30.60 32.55
C TYR A 552 13.16 29.52 33.58
N GLY A 553 12.24 29.29 34.52
CA GLY A 553 12.32 28.23 35.52
C GLY A 553 11.23 27.19 35.31
N PRO A 554 11.10 26.22 36.22
CA PRO A 554 10.09 25.16 36.15
C PRO A 554 8.67 25.76 36.15
N GLY A 555 7.85 25.31 35.18
CA GLY A 555 6.44 25.66 35.05
C GLY A 555 5.50 24.69 35.77
N PRO A 556 4.18 24.93 35.72
CA PRO A 556 3.17 24.13 36.42
C PRO A 556 3.17 22.63 36.08
N LYS A 557 3.53 22.27 34.84
CA LYS A 557 3.59 20.88 34.37
C LYS A 557 5.00 20.30 34.37
N PHE A 558 5.97 21.00 34.98
CA PHE A 558 7.36 20.55 34.98
C PHE A 558 7.51 19.23 35.77
N PRO A 559 8.15 18.19 35.20
CA PRO A 559 8.24 16.89 35.83
C PRO A 559 9.14 16.93 37.08
N VAL A 560 8.61 16.43 38.21
CA VAL A 560 9.31 16.36 39.49
C VAL A 560 10.23 15.15 39.52
N LYS A 561 11.47 15.33 39.99
CA LYS A 561 12.47 14.25 40.15
C LYS A 561 11.94 13.23 41.17
N ASN A 562 11.47 12.07 40.72
CA ASN A 562 11.10 10.96 41.60
C ASN A 562 12.36 10.38 42.23
N ASN A 563 12.67 10.78 43.46
CA ASN A 563 13.74 10.16 44.25
C ASN A 563 13.17 8.89 44.91
N PRO A 564 13.64 7.66 44.60
CA PRO A 564 13.08 6.42 45.16
C PRO A 564 13.47 6.14 46.63
N SER A 565 13.95 7.13 47.38
CA SER A 565 14.41 6.94 48.77
C SER A 565 13.79 7.98 49.71
N LYS A 566 12.53 7.76 50.12
CA LYS A 566 11.97 8.16 51.43
C LYS A 566 10.47 7.87 51.45
N ARG A 567 10.10 6.66 51.87
CA ARG A 567 8.84 6.36 52.58
C ARG A 567 8.86 4.93 53.15
N ARG A 568 9.30 4.81 54.40
CA ARG A 568 8.78 3.83 55.35
C ARG A 568 8.59 4.58 56.67
N PRO A 569 7.38 4.73 57.19
CA PRO A 569 7.18 5.16 58.57
C PRO A 569 7.63 4.01 59.49
N GLN A 570 8.45 4.32 60.48
CA GLN A 570 8.83 3.39 61.55
C GLN A 570 7.57 2.99 62.36
N ARG A 571 7.38 1.68 62.57
CA ARG A 571 6.41 1.16 63.55
C ARG A 571 6.85 1.57 64.95
N PRO A 572 5.94 1.99 65.85
CA PRO A 572 6.28 2.22 67.25
C PRO A 572 6.49 0.87 67.99
N PRO A 573 7.34 0.84 69.01
CA PRO A 573 7.65 -0.38 69.75
C PRO A 573 6.48 -0.76 70.67
N THR A 574 6.02 -2.01 70.56
CA THR A 574 5.08 -2.64 71.49
C THR A 574 5.81 -2.98 72.79
N GLY A 575 5.50 -2.25 73.87
CA GLY A 575 5.86 -2.62 75.23
C GLY A 575 4.96 -3.72 75.76
N HIS A 576 5.55 -4.82 76.21
CA HIS A 576 4.92 -5.81 77.08
C HIS A 576 5.03 -5.34 78.53
N ALA A 577 3.89 -5.20 79.23
CA ALA A 577 3.79 -5.39 80.67
C ALA A 577 2.31 -5.55 81.09
N GLY A 578 2.00 -6.66 81.76
CA GLY A 578 0.99 -6.72 82.83
C GLY A 578 -0.48 -6.95 82.46
N GLN A 579 -0.92 -8.20 82.63
CA GLN A 579 -2.25 -8.57 83.21
C GLN A 579 -2.50 -7.87 84.58
N PRO A 580 -3.69 -7.91 85.24
CA PRO A 580 -4.79 -8.89 85.16
C PRO A 580 -6.24 -8.34 85.37
N THR A 581 -7.20 -9.28 85.55
CA THR A 581 -8.54 -9.21 86.18
C THR A 581 -9.63 -8.43 85.42
N ASP A 582 -10.87 -8.92 85.20
CA ASP A 582 -11.67 -10.04 85.72
C ASP A 582 -12.49 -10.74 84.61
#